data_AF-A0A2N1V4I5-F1
#
_entry.id   AF-A0A2N1V4I5-F1
#
_cell.length_a   1.000
_cell.length_b   1.000
_cell.length_c   1.000
_cell.angle_alpha   90.00
_cell.angle_beta   90.00
_cell.angle_gamma   90.00
#
_symmetry.space_group_name_H-M   'P 1'
#
loop_
_entity.id
_entity.type
_entity.pdbx_description
1 polymer ?
#
loop_
_entity_poly.entity_id
_entity_poly.type
_entity_poly.pdbx_seq_one_letter_code
_entity_poly.pdbx_strand_id
1 'polypeptide(L)'
;MEVKEMETMSRHEYTKEFKQEAVELSYRQGGTKAAESLGIASNMLYRWRREAKSEGAEAFRGKGKLRAEDEELARLRRELASVQEDNVIFAMRSPVVRLINSPTTGAKKALAIFSQKSGSRCP
;
A
#
# COMPACT_ATOMS: atom_id res chain seq x y z
N MET A 1 -25.48 -17.83 33.54
CA MET A 1 -24.37 -17.66 32.58
C MET A 1 -25.00 -17.69 31.21
N GLU A 2 -25.48 -16.55 30.72
CA GLU A 2 -26.05 -16.48 29.37
C GLU A 2 -24.90 -16.37 28.38
N VAL A 3 -24.73 -17.46 27.63
CA VAL A 3 -23.81 -17.57 26.51
C VAL A 3 -24.27 -16.60 25.43
N LYS A 4 -23.58 -15.47 25.33
CA LYS A 4 -23.81 -14.43 24.32
C LYS A 4 -23.61 -15.05 22.94
N GLU A 5 -24.72 -15.10 22.21
CA GLU A 5 -24.88 -15.65 20.88
C GLU A 5 -23.77 -15.20 19.93
N MET A 6 -23.22 -16.17 19.22
CA MET A 6 -22.17 -16.00 18.24
C MET A 6 -22.84 -15.61 16.91
N GLU A 7 -23.22 -14.34 16.75
CA GLU A 7 -23.75 -13.85 15.47
C GLU A 7 -22.65 -13.86 14.40
N THR A 8 -22.93 -14.61 13.34
CA THR A 8 -22.07 -14.81 12.18
C THR A 8 -21.66 -13.49 11.54
N MET A 9 -20.37 -13.40 11.20
CA MET A 9 -19.65 -12.19 10.76
C MET A 9 -20.18 -11.55 9.48
N SER A 10 -21.33 -10.88 9.57
CA SER A 10 -21.66 -9.78 8.67
C SER A 10 -20.75 -8.60 9.03
N ARG A 11 -20.00 -8.11 8.04
CA ARG A 11 -19.11 -6.97 8.22
C ARG A 11 -19.95 -5.73 8.53
N HIS A 12 -20.00 -5.36 9.82
CA HIS A 12 -20.69 -4.14 10.23
C HIS A 12 -20.02 -2.94 9.57
N GLU A 13 -20.79 -2.19 8.78
CA GLU A 13 -20.35 -0.95 8.18
C GLU A 13 -20.56 0.19 9.16
N TYR A 14 -19.47 0.67 9.72
CA TYR A 14 -19.47 1.85 10.58
C TYR A 14 -19.13 3.09 9.75
N THR A 15 -19.87 4.17 9.99
CA THR A 15 -19.63 5.49 9.39
C THR A 15 -18.26 6.04 9.80
N LYS A 16 -17.77 7.04 9.07
CA LYS A 16 -16.46 7.64 9.32
C LYS A 16 -16.45 8.34 10.67
N GLU A 17 -17.51 9.08 10.94
CA GLU A 17 -17.74 9.90 12.12
C GLU A 17 -17.73 9.01 13.37
N PHE A 18 -18.44 7.87 13.31
CA PHE A 18 -18.47 6.90 14.40
C PHE A 18 -17.09 6.34 14.74
N LYS A 19 -16.27 6.00 13.73
CA LYS A 19 -14.92 5.49 13.97
C LYS A 19 -14.01 6.54 14.60
N GLN A 20 -14.16 7.81 14.20
CA GLN A 20 -13.40 8.92 14.76
C GLN A 20 -13.77 9.16 16.23
N GLU A 21 -15.06 9.25 16.52
CA GLU A 21 -15.55 9.44 17.89
C GLU A 21 -15.15 8.26 18.79
N ALA A 22 -15.25 7.03 18.30
CA ALA A 22 -14.81 5.85 19.03
C ALA A 22 -13.32 5.91 19.40
N VAL A 23 -12.48 6.34 18.46
CA VAL A 23 -11.04 6.51 18.70
C VAL A 23 -10.78 7.66 19.68
N GLU A 24 -11.47 8.80 19.59
CA GLU A 24 -11.36 9.90 20.55
C GLU A 24 -11.75 9.45 21.97
N LEU A 25 -12.87 8.76 22.10
CA LEU A 25 -13.35 8.18 23.36
C LEU A 25 -12.31 7.22 23.95
N SER A 26 -11.65 6.43 23.10
CA SER A 26 -10.59 5.51 23.50
C SER A 26 -9.37 6.21 24.12
N TYR A 27 -9.05 7.43 23.65
CA TYR A 27 -7.96 8.23 24.22
C TYR A 27 -8.35 8.86 25.56
N ARG A 28 -9.63 9.20 25.76
CA ARG A 28 -10.13 9.82 27.00
C ARG A 28 -10.38 8.81 28.12
N GLN A 29 -11.00 7.67 27.82
CA GLN A 29 -11.49 6.70 28.82
C GLN A 29 -10.73 5.37 28.83
N GLY A 30 -9.89 5.10 27.82
CA GLY A 30 -9.22 3.82 27.61
C GLY A 30 -10.02 2.90 26.68
N GLY A 31 -9.30 2.10 25.88
CA GLY A 31 -9.89 1.33 24.79
C GLY A 31 -10.92 0.28 25.23
N THR A 32 -10.74 -0.38 26.36
CA THR A 32 -11.69 -1.39 26.86
C THR A 32 -13.01 -0.76 27.29
N LYS A 33 -12.96 0.31 28.08
CA LYS A 33 -14.15 1.05 28.52
C LYS A 33 -14.90 1.68 27.35
N ALA A 34 -14.17 2.29 26.41
CA ALA A 34 -14.74 2.87 25.21
C ALA A 34 -15.45 1.80 24.34
N ALA A 35 -14.85 0.62 24.20
CA ALA A 35 -15.44 -0.49 23.46
C ALA A 35 -16.71 -1.02 24.12
N GLU A 36 -16.73 -1.13 25.45
CA GLU A 36 -17.91 -1.53 26.23
C GLU A 36 -19.05 -0.51 26.12
N SER A 37 -18.76 0.79 26.25
CA SER A 37 -19.75 1.85 26.12
C SER A 37 -20.38 1.93 24.72
N LEU A 38 -19.59 1.64 23.68
CA LEU A 38 -20.04 1.67 22.29
C LEU A 38 -20.58 0.32 21.80
N GLY A 39 -20.52 -0.73 22.63
CA GLY A 39 -20.94 -2.08 22.27
C GLY A 39 -20.11 -2.74 21.15
N ILE A 40 -18.89 -2.26 20.90
CA ILE A 40 -18.00 -2.77 19.85
C ILE A 40 -16.96 -3.74 20.40
N ALA A 41 -16.44 -4.63 19.54
CA ALA A 41 -15.33 -5.49 19.92
C ALA A 41 -14.05 -4.65 20.18
N SER A 42 -13.41 -4.84 21.33
CA SER A 42 -12.15 -4.15 21.68
C SER A 42 -11.07 -4.30 20.60
N ASN A 43 -10.98 -5.47 19.95
CA ASN A 43 -10.05 -5.72 18.85
C ASN A 43 -10.26 -4.79 17.64
N MET A 44 -11.50 -4.42 17.32
CA MET A 44 -11.79 -3.46 16.25
C MET A 44 -11.30 -2.07 16.61
N LEU A 45 -11.54 -1.64 17.86
CA LEU A 45 -11.10 -0.34 18.34
C LEU A 45 -9.57 -0.21 18.35
N TYR A 46 -8.85 -1.27 18.74
CA TYR A 46 -7.39 -1.31 18.63
C TYR A 46 -6.91 -1.20 17.18
N ARG A 47 -7.63 -1.79 16.23
CA ARG A 47 -7.30 -1.66 14.80
C ARG A 47 -7.52 -0.24 14.32
N TRP A 48 -8.67 0.37 14.61
CA TRP A 48 -8.96 1.76 14.27
C TRP A 48 -7.99 2.74 14.92
N ARG A 49 -7.52 2.47 16.15
CA ARG A 49 -6.51 3.29 16.81
C ARG A 49 -5.15 3.23 16.10
N ARG A 50 -4.77 2.06 15.55
CA ARG A 50 -3.56 1.93 14.71
C ARG A 50 -3.73 2.65 13.38
N GLU A 51 -4.86 2.44 12.70
CA GLU A 51 -5.20 3.13 11.44
C GLU A 51 -5.21 4.66 11.63
N ALA A 52 -5.80 5.16 12.72
CA ALA A 52 -5.78 6.58 13.08
C ALA A 52 -4.37 7.10 13.44
N LYS A 53 -3.46 6.25 13.91
CA LYS A 53 -2.07 6.66 14.18
C LYS A 53 -1.24 6.75 12.90
N SER A 54 -1.48 5.87 11.92
CA SER A 54 -0.76 5.87 10.64
C SER A 54 -1.28 6.94 9.67
N GLU A 55 -2.58 7.19 9.68
CA GLU A 55 -3.26 8.00 8.65
C GLU A 55 -4.08 9.16 9.25
N GLY A 56 -4.14 9.32 10.58
CA GLY A 56 -4.84 10.43 11.22
C GLY A 56 -6.35 10.42 10.97
N ALA A 57 -6.94 11.62 10.79
CA ALA A 57 -8.35 11.80 10.44
C ALA A 57 -8.71 11.26 9.04
N GLU A 58 -7.68 10.88 8.29
CA GLU A 58 -7.73 10.45 6.90
C GLU A 58 -7.87 8.93 6.75
N ALA A 59 -7.58 8.20 7.83
CA ALA A 59 -7.65 6.74 7.93
C ALA A 59 -9.03 6.14 7.63
N PHE A 60 -10.08 6.92 7.88
CA PHE A 60 -11.47 6.47 7.80
C PHE A 60 -12.19 6.95 6.53
N ARG A 61 -11.46 7.55 5.59
CA ARG A 61 -11.99 7.81 4.24
C ARG A 61 -12.22 6.45 3.59
N GLY A 62 -13.46 6.14 3.23
CA GLY A 62 -13.84 4.84 2.68
C GLY A 62 -12.93 4.35 1.54
N LYS A 63 -12.96 3.03 1.29
CA LYS A 63 -12.24 2.35 0.20
C LYS A 63 -12.54 3.00 -1.15
N GLY A 64 -11.80 4.02 -1.56
CA GLY A 64 -12.11 4.71 -2.82
C GLY A 64 -11.45 6.07 -3.02
N LYS A 65 -10.95 6.73 -1.97
CA LYS A 65 -10.14 7.95 -2.15
C LYS A 65 -8.67 7.63 -1.94
N LEU A 66 -8.00 7.37 -3.06
CA LEU A 66 -6.54 7.38 -3.20
C LEU A 66 -5.98 8.63 -2.52
N ARG A 67 -4.86 8.51 -1.82
CA ARG A 67 -4.19 9.66 -1.19
C ARG A 67 -3.86 10.68 -2.29
N ALA A 68 -3.75 11.96 -1.95
CA ALA A 68 -3.21 12.94 -2.90
C ALA A 68 -1.83 12.49 -3.43
N GLU A 69 -1.05 11.81 -2.59
CA GLU A 69 0.20 11.12 -2.94
C GLU A 69 0.01 10.07 -4.05
N ASP A 70 -1.09 9.31 -4.04
CA ASP A 70 -1.39 8.31 -5.06
C ASP A 70 -1.89 8.95 -6.38
N GLU A 71 -2.54 10.11 -6.31
CA GLU A 71 -2.93 10.89 -7.50
C GLU A 71 -1.69 11.46 -8.20
N GLU A 72 -0.74 12.01 -7.45
CA GLU A 72 0.55 12.44 -7.97
C GLU A 72 1.30 11.25 -8.58
N LEU A 73 1.32 10.12 -7.89
CA LEU A 73 1.99 8.91 -8.38
C LEU A 73 1.33 8.36 -9.65
N ALA A 74 0.00 8.44 -9.76
CA ALA A 74 -0.73 8.09 -10.97
C ALA A 74 -0.44 9.08 -12.11
N ARG A 75 -0.36 10.39 -11.83
CA ARG A 75 0.02 11.41 -12.80
C ARG A 75 1.44 11.17 -13.31
N LEU A 76 2.41 11.00 -12.41
CA LEU A 76 3.80 10.71 -12.75
C LEU A 76 3.94 9.43 -13.59
N ARG A 77 3.18 8.38 -13.27
CA ARG A 77 3.15 7.14 -14.09
C ARG A 77 2.62 7.37 -15.50
N ARG A 78 1.60 8.22 -15.68
CA ARG A 78 1.08 8.58 -17.02
C ARG A 78 2.11 9.40 -17.81
N GLU A 79 2.75 10.36 -17.17
CA GLU A 79 3.80 11.16 -17.80
C GLU A 79 4.98 10.28 -18.24
N LEU A 80 5.41 9.33 -17.40
CA LEU A 80 6.44 8.35 -17.78
C LEU A 80 6.00 7.46 -18.95
N ALA A 81 4.74 7.02 -18.98
CA ALA A 81 4.24 6.18 -20.08
C ALA A 81 4.27 6.92 -21.42
N SER A 82 3.79 8.17 -21.45
CA SER A 82 3.82 9.01 -22.66
C SER A 82 5.25 9.23 -23.15
N VAL A 83 6.17 9.57 -22.24
CA VAL A 83 7.59 9.79 -22.58
C VAL A 83 8.26 8.48 -23.04
N GLN A 84 7.84 7.33 -22.50
CA GLN A 84 8.34 6.02 -22.95
C GLN A 84 7.88 5.70 -24.37
N GLU A 85 6.63 5.99 -24.72
CA GLU A 85 6.11 5.80 -26.09
C GLU A 85 6.90 6.62 -27.11
N ASP A 86 7.13 7.90 -26.81
CA ASP A 86 7.93 8.79 -27.66
C ASP A 86 9.38 8.29 -27.79
N ASN A 87 9.97 7.81 -26.70
CA ASN A 87 11.31 7.23 -26.72
C ASN A 87 11.39 5.93 -27.53
N VAL A 88 10.35 5.10 -27.54
CA VAL A 88 10.30 3.89 -28.37
C VAL A 88 10.28 4.29 -29.84
N ILE A 89 9.44 5.26 -30.21
CA ILE A 89 9.36 5.77 -31.59
C ILE A 89 10.71 6.37 -32.01
N PHE A 90 11.34 7.16 -31.13
CA PHE A 90 12.63 7.76 -31.39
C PHE A 90 13.75 6.71 -31.52
N ALA A 91 13.76 5.69 -30.66
CA ALA A 91 14.72 4.58 -30.71
C ALA A 91 14.53 3.67 -31.95
N MET A 92 13.31 3.56 -32.47
CA MET A 92 13.07 2.87 -33.74
C MET A 92 13.74 3.61 -34.91
N ARG A 93 13.68 4.95 -34.91
CA ARG A 93 14.18 5.78 -36.02
C ARG A 93 15.67 6.11 -35.91
N SER A 94 16.21 6.18 -34.69
CA SER A 94 17.62 6.54 -34.45
C SER A 94 18.48 5.32 -34.12
N PRO A 95 19.42 4.91 -35.00
CA PRO A 95 20.31 3.79 -34.76
C PRO A 95 21.26 4.02 -33.57
N VAL A 96 21.63 5.28 -33.29
CA VAL A 96 22.48 5.66 -32.15
C VAL A 96 21.77 5.37 -30.83
N VAL A 97 20.50 5.75 -30.70
CA VAL A 97 19.71 5.57 -29.48
C VAL A 97 19.40 4.09 -29.24
N ARG A 98 19.17 3.33 -30.31
CA ARG A 98 19.03 1.87 -30.26
C ARG A 98 20.30 1.19 -29.73
N LEU A 99 21.48 1.68 -30.10
CA LEU A 99 22.76 1.18 -29.60
C LEU A 99 22.94 1.47 -28.09
N ILE A 100 22.58 2.67 -27.64
CA ILE A 100 22.69 3.09 -26.23
C ILE A 100 21.75 2.28 -25.33
N ASN A 101 20.51 2.08 -25.77
CA ASN A 101 19.49 1.33 -25.01
C ASN A 101 19.55 -0.19 -25.23
N SER A 102 20.52 -0.68 -26.02
CA SER A 102 20.70 -2.12 -26.24
C SER A 102 21.05 -2.81 -24.91
N PRO A 103 20.52 -4.02 -24.66
CA PRO A 103 20.75 -4.75 -23.40
C PRO A 103 22.23 -5.13 -23.17
N THR A 104 23.08 -4.90 -24.17
CA THR A 104 24.51 -5.22 -24.19
C THR A 104 25.42 -4.11 -23.66
N THR A 105 24.93 -2.87 -23.53
CA THR A 105 25.74 -1.76 -23.03
C THR A 105 25.52 -1.58 -21.53
N GLY A 106 26.38 -2.23 -20.73
CA GLY A 106 26.85 -1.64 -19.46
C GLY A 106 26.46 -2.31 -18.14
N ALA A 107 25.32 -2.99 -17.98
CA ALA A 107 24.91 -3.46 -16.63
C ALA A 107 24.53 -4.94 -16.51
N LYS A 108 23.85 -5.53 -17.51
CA LYS A 108 23.30 -6.89 -17.36
C LYS A 108 24.28 -8.02 -17.72
N LYS A 109 25.28 -7.75 -18.55
CA LYS A 109 26.31 -8.75 -18.93
C LYS A 109 27.24 -9.10 -17.77
N ALA A 110 27.54 -8.12 -16.89
CA ALA A 110 28.37 -8.34 -15.70
C ALA A 110 27.71 -9.28 -14.68
N LEU A 111 26.38 -9.20 -14.51
CA LEU A 111 25.63 -10.05 -13.58
C LEU A 111 25.52 -11.51 -14.08
N ALA A 112 25.41 -11.71 -15.39
CA ALA A 112 25.32 -13.05 -16.00
C ALA A 112 26.66 -13.82 -15.92
N ILE A 113 27.80 -13.13 -16.08
CA ILE A 113 29.13 -13.76 -15.97
C ILE A 113 29.48 -14.13 -14.52
N PHE A 114 29.00 -13.37 -13.54
CA PHE A 114 29.26 -13.63 -12.12
C PHE A 114 28.47 -14.83 -11.56
N SER A 115 27.32 -15.17 -12.13
CA SER A 115 26.49 -16.31 -11.68
C SER A 115 27.06 -17.67 -12.07
N GLN A 116 27.89 -17.76 -13.12
CA GLN A 116 28.40 -19.04 -13.61
C GLN A 116 29.64 -19.55 -12.85
N LYS A 117 30.27 -18.73 -12.00
CA LYS A 117 31.55 -19.07 -11.32
C LYS A 117 31.42 -19.47 -9.84
N SER A 118 30.21 -19.64 -9.31
CA SER A 118 29.97 -20.08 -7.92
C SER A 118 29.44 -21.52 -7.79
N GLY A 119 29.57 -22.35 -8.85
CA GLY A 119 28.94 -23.68 -8.95
C GLY A 119 29.85 -24.88 -9.19
N SER A 120 31.15 -24.83 -8.88
CA SER A 120 32.02 -26.02 -8.92
C SER A 120 32.94 -26.05 -7.70
N ARG A 121 32.44 -26.63 -6.61
CA ARG A 121 33.25 -27.08 -5.47
C ARG A 121 33.50 -28.57 -5.67
N CYS A 122 34.78 -28.93 -5.62
CA CYS A 122 35.35 -30.27 -5.74
C CYS A 122 34.74 -31.27 -4.75
N PRO A 123 34.90 -32.57 -5.02
CA PRO A 123 35.59 -33.47 -4.10
C PRO A 123 37.09 -33.51 -4.40
#